data_AF-A0A645FMP4-F1
#
_entry.id   AF-A0A645FMP4-F1
#
_cell.length_a   1.000
_cell.length_b   1.000
_cell.length_c   1.000
_cell.angle_alpha   90.00
_cell.angle_beta   90.00
_cell.angle_gamma   90.00
#
_symmetry.space_group_name_H-M   'P 1'
#
loop_
_entity.id
_entity.type
_entity.pdbx_description
1 polymer ?
#
loop_
_entity_poly.entity_id
_entity_poly.type
_entity_poly.pdbx_seq_one_letter_code
_entity_poly.pdbx_strand_id
1 'polypeptide(L)' 'MDGDGIQEIVASTSFGVASSADIYKYENGSFTVTNLNEALNAITVYPTKTDKKVFEAYFKDQTDHIKHYEYIKQGLKELN' A
#
# COMPACT_ATOMS: atom_id res chain seq x y z
N MET A 1 -0.55 26.56 0.81
CA MET A 1 -0.86 25.33 1.56
C MET A 1 -1.37 24.31 0.55
N ASP A 2 -0.53 23.98 -0.43
CA ASP A 2 -0.93 23.17 -1.58
C ASP A 2 -0.24 21.82 -1.43
N GLY A 3 -0.90 20.86 -0.78
CA GLY A 3 -0.33 19.52 -0.61
C GLY A 3 -0.94 18.67 0.49
N ASP A 4 -1.71 19.26 1.41
CA ASP A 4 -2.40 18.47 2.44
C ASP A 4 -3.34 17.44 1.79
N GLY A 5 -3.16 16.17 2.16
CA GLY A 5 -3.89 15.03 1.61
C GLY A 5 -3.25 14.34 0.40
N ILE A 6 -2.09 14.79 -0.09
CA ILE A 6 -1.30 14.02 -1.06
C ILE A 6 -0.88 12.71 -0.41
N GLN A 7 -1.13 11.60 -1.10
CA GLN A 7 -0.73 10.27 -0.68
C GLN A 7 0.06 9.58 -1.80
N GLU A 8 1.22 9.03 -1.43
CA GLU A 8 2.09 8.28 -2.33
C GLU A 8 2.40 6.91 -1.73
N ILE A 9 2.52 5.90 -2.60
CA ILE A 9 2.87 4.55 -2.18
C ILE A 9 4.25 4.24 -2.72
N VAL A 10 5.14 3.91 -1.79
CA VAL A 10 6.51 3.49 -2.10
C VAL A 10 6.64 2.03 -1.70
N ALA A 11 6.95 1.20 -2.68
CA ALA A 11 7.26 -0.20 -2.45
C ALA A 11 8.78 -0.38 -2.50
N SER A 12 9.38 -0.87 -1.41
CA SER A 12 10.80 -1.20 -1.39
C SER A 12 11.02 -2.53 -2.09
N THR A 13 11.56 -2.46 -3.31
CA THR A 13 11.83 -3.64 -4.13
C THR A 13 13.29 -4.06 -4.03
N SER A 14 13.54 -5.32 -3.70
CA SER A 14 14.86 -5.95 -3.83
C SER A 14 14.74 -7.10 -4.82
N PHE A 15 15.57 -7.10 -5.87
CA PHE A 15 15.52 -8.12 -6.95
C PHE A 15 14.14 -8.28 -7.63
N GLY A 16 13.36 -7.20 -7.72
CA GLY A 16 12.01 -7.22 -8.32
C GLY A 16 10.90 -7.72 -7.38
N VAL A 17 11.25 -8.05 -6.13
CA VAL A 17 10.30 -8.45 -5.09
C VAL A 17 10.14 -7.29 -4.12
N ALA A 18 8.93 -6.74 -4.02
CA ALA A 18 8.59 -5.75 -3.00
C ALA A 18 8.34 -6.48 -1.68
N SER A 19 9.22 -6.35 -0.68
CA SER A 19 9.00 -6.98 0.63
C SER A 19 8.13 -6.12 1.55
N SER A 20 8.00 -4.84 1.24
CA SER A 20 7.25 -3.86 2.02
C SER A 20 6.66 -2.77 1.11
N ALA A 21 5.50 -2.27 1.49
CA ALA A 21 4.91 -1.08 0.91
C ALA A 21 4.50 -0.10 2.02
N ASP A 22 4.76 1.17 1.81
CA ASP A 22 4.45 2.25 2.74
C ASP A 22 3.58 3.31 2.05
N ILE A 23 2.57 3.82 2.76
CA ILE A 23 1.83 5.03 2.36
C ILE A 23 2.47 6.24 3.03
N TYR A 24 2.88 7.22 2.24
CA TYR A 24 3.26 8.54 2.70
C TYR A 24 2.09 9.50 2.49
N LYS A 25 1.59 10.09 3.58
CA LYS A 25 0.52 11.09 3.55
C LYS A 25 1.06 12.43 4.03
N TYR A 26 0.92 13.48 3.24
CA TYR A 26 1.28 14.83 3.68
C TYR A 26 0.12 15.47 4.45
N GLU A 27 0.31 15.75 5.74
CA GLU A 27 -0.65 16.44 6.59
C GLU A 27 0.04 17.48 7.47
N ASN A 28 -0.55 18.67 7.56
CA ASN A 28 -0.12 19.74 8.46
C ASN A 28 1.36 20.11 8.29
N GLY A 29 1.86 20.08 7.05
CA GLY A 29 3.25 20.43 6.76
C GLY A 29 4.26 19.28 6.88
N SER A 30 3.83 18.05 7.15
CA SER A 30 4.71 16.89 7.36
C SER A 30 4.21 15.62 6.65
N PHE A 31 5.12 14.74 6.25
CA PHE A 31 4.74 13.40 5.78
C PHE A 31 4.61 12.44 6.96
N THR A 32 3.44 11.84 7.11
CA THR A 32 3.21 10.68 7.99
C THR A 32 3.29 9.40 7.17
N VAL A 33 3.96 8.38 7.67
CA VAL A 33 4.12 7.09 6.99
C VAL A 33 3.28 6.01 7.69
N THR A 34 2.60 5.17 6.93
CA THR A 34 1.92 3.97 7.42
C THR A 34 2.42 2.76 6.65
N ASN A 35 2.96 1.77 7.37
CA ASN A 35 3.39 0.52 6.76
C ASN A 35 2.16 -0.33 6.41
N LEU A 36 1.95 -0.58 5.11
CA LEU A 36 0.78 -1.31 4.62
C LEU A 36 0.78 -2.76 5.07
N ASN A 37 1.95 -3.39 5.09
CA ASN A 37 2.09 -4.77 5.53
C ASN A 37 1.63 -4.90 6.99
N GLU A 38 2.07 -4.00 7.87
CA GLU A 38 1.65 -3.96 9.28
C GLU A 38 0.16 -3.66 9.43
N ALA A 39 -0.35 -2.64 8.74
CA ALA A 39 -1.75 -2.25 8.82
C ALA A 39 -2.72 -3.36 8.36
N LEU A 40 -2.30 -4.17 7.39
CA LEU A 40 -3.09 -5.28 6.87
C LEU A 40 -2.79 -6.62 7.56
N ASN A 41 -1.71 -6.73 8.35
CA ASN A 41 -1.09 -8.00 8.75
C ASN A 41 -0.66 -8.88 7.55
N ALA A 42 -0.26 -8.27 6.43
CA ALA A 42 0.24 -8.96 5.25
C ALA A 42 1.73 -9.32 5.39
N ILE A 43 2.16 -10.45 4.83
CA ILE A 43 3.60 -10.74 4.68
C ILE A 43 4.20 -9.85 3.61
N THR A 44 3.48 -9.70 2.50
CA THR A 44 4.01 -9.01 1.32
C THR A 44 2.90 -8.25 0.61
N VAL A 45 3.23 -7.06 0.11
CA VAL A 45 2.33 -6.20 -0.66
C VAL A 45 3.04 -5.78 -1.94
N TYR A 46 2.42 -5.99 -3.09
CA TYR A 46 2.95 -5.60 -4.39
C TYR A 46 2.03 -4.58 -5.07
N PRO A 47 2.56 -3.48 -5.64
CA PRO A 47 1.78 -2.66 -6.55
C PRO A 47 1.46 -3.45 -7.82
N THR A 48 0.22 -3.37 -8.30
CA THR A 48 -0.12 -3.96 -9.59
C THR A 48 0.60 -3.22 -10.71
N LYS A 49 0.96 -3.95 -11.78
CA LYS A 49 1.65 -3.35 -12.94
C LYS A 49 0.75 -2.42 -13.76
N THR A 50 -0.57 -2.60 -13.63
CA THR A 50 -1.59 -1.93 -14.45
C THR A 50 -2.14 -0.67 -13.82
N ASP A 51 -2.24 -0.59 -12.49
CA ASP A 51 -2.72 0.59 -11.79
C ASP A 51 -1.88 0.85 -10.54
N LYS A 52 -1.25 2.03 -10.50
CA LYS A 52 -0.44 2.48 -9.36
C LYS A 52 -1.24 2.68 -8.07
N LYS A 53 -2.57 2.62 -8.13
CA LYS A 53 -3.48 2.70 -6.98
C LYS A 53 -3.98 1.34 -6.51
N VAL A 54 -3.69 0.26 -7.23
CA VAL A 54 -4.14 -1.08 -6.85
C VAL A 54 -2.95 -1.92 -6.40
N PHE A 55 -3.15 -2.69 -5.33
CA PHE A 55 -2.13 -3.50 -4.67
C PHE A 55 -2.62 -4.92 -4.43
N GLU A 56 -1.69 -5.86 -4.46
CA GLU A 56 -1.89 -7.27 -4.13
C GLU A 56 -1.24 -7.55 -2.77
N ALA A 57 -2.03 -7.97 -1.79
CA ALA A 57 -1.53 -8.36 -0.48
C ALA A 57 -1.57 -9.89 -0.31
N TYR A 58 -0.47 -10.42 0.25
CA TYR A 58 -0.26 -11.84 0.51
C TYR A 58 -0.20 -12.08 2.02
N PHE A 59 -1.04 -12.98 2.53
CA PHE A 59 -1.18 -13.25 3.97
C PHE A 59 -0.60 -14.63 4.32
N LYS A 60 0.06 -14.72 5.48
CA LYS A 60 0.74 -15.95 5.94
C LYS A 60 -0.17 -17.15 6.06
N ASP A 61 -1.40 -16.89 6.47
CA ASP A 61 -2.36 -17.91 6.86
C ASP A 61 -3.41 -18.14 5.76
N GLN A 62 -3.26 -17.51 4.60
CA GLN A 62 -4.14 -17.65 3.44
C GLN A 62 -3.32 -17.88 2.17
N THR A 63 -2.66 -19.04 2.11
CA THR A 63 -1.69 -19.40 1.07
C THR A 63 -2.21 -19.30 -0.37
N ASP A 64 -3.54 -19.28 -0.57
CA ASP A 64 -4.20 -19.17 -1.88
C ASP A 64 -5.06 -17.90 -2.06
N HIS A 65 -5.10 -16.98 -1.09
CA HIS A 65 -5.90 -15.75 -1.20
C HIS A 65 -5.00 -14.51 -1.32
N ILE A 66 -4.73 -14.16 -2.57
CA ILE A 66 -4.35 -12.80 -2.92
C ILE A 66 -5.58 -11.93 -2.72
N LYS A 67 -5.45 -10.85 -1.95
CA LYS A 67 -6.48 -9.80 -1.90
C LYS A 67 -5.99 -8.58 -2.64
N HIS A 68 -6.90 -7.99 -3.42
CA HIS A 68 -6.64 -6.74 -4.10
C HIS A 68 -7.15 -5.57 -3.25
N TYR A 69 -6.38 -4.50 -3.17
CA TYR A 69 -6.77 -3.27 -2.48
C TYR A 69 -6.59 -2.08 -3.40
N GLU A 70 -7.57 -1.19 -3.42
CA GLU A 70 -7.49 0.11 -4.08
C GLU A 70 -7.26 1.21 -3.05
N TYR A 71 -6.30 2.07 -3.34
CA TYR A 71 -6.12 3.32 -2.61
C TYR A 71 -7.20 4.34 -3.01
N ILE A 72 -7.95 4.81 -2.01
CA ILE A 72 -8.95 5.86 -2.14
C ILE A 72 -8.55 7.07 -1.27
N LYS A 73 -9.07 8.26 -1.59
CA LYS A 73 -8.70 9.53 -0.92
C LYS A 73 -8.70 9.48 0.63
N GLN A 74 -9.47 8.57 1.23
CA GLN A 74 -9.62 8.42 2.68
C GLN A 74 -9.06 7.11 3.26
N GLY A 75 -8.33 6.29 2.48
CA GLY A 75 -7.74 5.04 2.98
C GLY A 75 -7.63 3.95 1.92
N LEU A 76 -7.98 2.73 2.31
CA LEU A 76 -7.89 1.54 1.46
C LEU A 76 -9.26 0.89 1.33
N LYS A 77 -9.55 0.36 0.14
CA LYS A 77 -10.75 -0.40 -0.15
C LYS A 77 -10.35 -1.78 -0.68
N GLU A 78 -10.80 -2.84 -0.02
CA GLU A 78 -10.68 -4.21 -0.55
C GLU A 78 -11.52 -4.36 -1.82
N LEU A 79 -10.94 -4.96 -2.86
CA LEU A 79 -11.59 -5.29 -4.13
C LEU A 79 -11.93 -6.80 -4.12
N ASN A 80 -13.13 -7.14 -4.62
CA ASN A 80 -13.60 -8.52 -4.79
C ASN A 80 -13.26 -9.07 -6.17
#